data_AF-A0A961MV67-F1
#
_entry.id   AF-A0A961MV67-F1
#
_cell.length_a   1.000
_cell.length_b   1.000
_cell.length_c   1.000
_cell.angle_alpha   90.00
_cell.angle_beta   90.00
_cell.angle_gamma   90.00
#
_symmetry.space_group_name_H-M   'P 1'
#
loop_
_entity.id
_entity.type
_entity.pdbx_description
1 polymer ?
#
loop_
_entity_poly.entity_id
_entity_poly.type
_entity_poly.pdbx_seq_one_letter_code
_entity_poly.pdbx_strand_id
1 'polypeptide(L)' 'MPEGIRLVFLPAYTPELQPAETLWVHVDEPIVNRHFQTLDDLDAVVADRCVALANDRDLIRGQAGFHWWPKRTNPI' A
#
# COMPACT_ATOMS: atom_id res chain seq x y z
N MET A 1 8.60 -8.23 -19.59
CA MET A 1 7.56 -8.19 -18.55
C MET A 1 6.96 -9.59 -18.43
N PRO A 2 6.75 -10.12 -17.21
CA PRO A 2 6.08 -11.40 -17.03
C PRO A 2 4.66 -11.38 -17.61
N GLU A 3 4.22 -12.54 -18.10
CA GLU A 3 2.84 -12.74 -18.52
C GLU A 3 1.87 -12.46 -17.37
N GLY A 4 0.73 -11.82 -17.67
CA GLY A 4 -0.27 -11.44 -16.66
C GLY A 4 0.02 -10.14 -15.88
N ILE A 5 1.17 -9.48 -16.08
CA ILE A 5 1.45 -8.17 -15.46
C ILE A 5 1.16 -7.04 -16.45
N ARG A 6 0.26 -6.13 -16.07
CA ARG A 6 0.00 -4.88 -16.79
C ARG A 6 0.65 -3.71 -16.06
N LEU A 7 1.48 -2.96 -16.78
CA LEU A 7 2.01 -1.69 -16.28
C LEU A 7 0.98 -0.58 -16.48
N VAL A 8 0.89 0.32 -15.50
CA VAL A 8 0.09 1.54 -15.55
C VAL A 8 1.07 2.71 -15.47
N PHE A 9 0.94 3.68 -16.37
CA PHE A 9 1.79 4.85 -16.37
C PHE A 9 1.45 5.75 -15.18
N LEU A 10 2.47 6.17 -14.44
CA LEU A 10 2.37 7.16 -13.37
C LEU A 10 3.16 8.41 -13.80
N PRO A 11 2.54 9.60 -13.83
CA PRO A 11 3.26 10.84 -14.08
C PRO A 11 4.31 11.12 -13.00
N ALA A 12 5.40 11.79 -13.37
CA ALA A 12 6.47 12.12 -12.44
C ALA A 12 5.99 13.11 -11.37
N TYR A 13 6.48 12.94 -10.13
CA TYR A 13 6.18 13.82 -8.98
C TYR A 13 4.68 13.90 -8.63
N THR A 14 3.94 12.82 -8.83
CA THR A 14 2.49 12.77 -8.58
C THR A 14 2.14 11.69 -7.54
N PRO A 15 2.63 11.82 -6.28
CA PRO A 15 2.42 10.81 -5.24
C PRO A 15 0.93 10.59 -4.93
N GLU A 16 0.08 11.60 -5.11
CA GLU A 16 -1.37 11.52 -4.91
C GLU A 16 -2.06 10.53 -5.85
N LEU A 17 -1.43 10.18 -6.98
CA LEU A 17 -1.94 9.15 -7.90
C LEU A 17 -1.32 7.76 -7.66
N GLN A 18 -0.31 7.65 -6.79
CA GLN A 18 0.35 6.39 -6.48
C GLN A 18 -0.37 5.70 -5.30
N PRO A 19 -1.02 4.52 -5.50
CA PRO A 19 -1.76 3.86 -4.43
C PRO A 19 -0.92 3.60 -3.17
N ALA A 20 0.37 3.27 -3.34
CA ALA A 20 1.27 3.00 -2.22
C ALA A 20 1.48 4.23 -1.33
N GLU A 21 1.59 5.43 -1.91
CA GLU A 21 1.85 6.67 -1.15
C GLU A 21 0.68 7.02 -0.24
N THR A 22 -0.55 6.78 -0.69
CA THR A 22 -1.76 7.03 0.11
C THR A 22 -1.83 6.20 1.40
N LEU A 23 -1.10 5.07 1.45
CA LEU A 23 -1.15 4.13 2.56
C LEU A 23 -0.07 4.39 3.62
N TRP A 24 0.93 5.24 3.36
CA TRP A 24 2.03 5.49 4.29
C TRP A 24 1.54 5.97 5.65
N VAL A 25 0.53 6.85 5.68
CA VAL A 25 -0.06 7.33 6.94
C VAL A 25 -0.51 6.20 7.85
N HIS A 26 -1.01 5.09 7.29
CA HIS A 26 -1.48 3.95 8.07
C HIS A 26 -0.35 3.00 8.49
N VAL A 27 0.72 2.92 7.70
CA VAL A 27 1.90 2.12 8.01
C VAL A 27 2.80 2.81 9.04
N ASP A 28 2.87 4.14 8.98
CA ASP A 28 3.68 4.97 9.87
C ASP A 28 3.04 5.19 11.24
N GLU A 29 1.70 5.23 11.31
CA GLU A 29 0.93 5.42 12.56
C GLU A 29 1.46 4.58 13.75
N PRO A 30 1.72 3.26 13.63
CA PRO A 30 2.22 2.48 14.75
C PRO A 30 3.70 2.70 15.07
N ILE A 31 4.49 3.38 14.24
CA ILE A 31 5.96 3.52 14.43
C ILE A 31 6.41 4.96 14.65
N VAL A 32 5.59 5.95 14.28
CA VAL A 32 5.94 7.36 14.42
C VAL A 32 6.22 7.72 15.88
N ASN A 33 7.30 8.47 16.11
CA ASN A 33 7.77 8.89 17.43
C ASN A 33 8.07 7.75 18.42
N ARG A 34 8.30 6.53 17.94
CA ARG A 34 8.70 5.39 18.78
C ARG A 34 10.13 4.99 18.49
N HIS A 35 10.87 4.67 19.55
CA HIS A 35 12.19 4.06 19.46
C HIS A 35 12.07 2.54 19.43
N PHE A 36 12.81 1.91 18.53
CA PHE A 36 12.94 0.45 18.41
C PHE A 36 14.39 0.06 18.68
N GLN A 37 14.61 -1.00 19.46
CA GLN A 37 15.95 -1.42 19.83
C GLN A 37 16.66 -2.11 18.66
N THR A 38 15.91 -2.84 17.82
CA THR A 38 16.42 -3.54 16.65
C THR A 38 15.55 -3.28 15.42
N LEU A 39 16.08 -3.60 14.24
CA LEU A 39 15.29 -3.59 13.01
C LEU A 39 14.21 -4.68 13.02
N ASP A 40 14.46 -5.82 13.68
CA ASP A 40 13.49 -6.91 13.81
C ASP A 40 12.26 -6.47 14.63
N ASP A 41 12.47 -5.65 15.67
CA ASP A 41 11.36 -5.10 16.46
C ASP A 41 10.49 -4.13 15.62
N LEU A 42 11.13 -3.34 14.76
CA LEU A 42 10.42 -2.44 13.83
C LEU A 42 9.65 -3.24 12.78
N ASP A 43 10.30 -4.23 12.15
CA ASP A 43 9.73 -5.09 11.12
C ASP A 43 8.50 -5.84 11.64
N ALA A 44 8.58 -6.41 12.85
CA ALA A 44 7.45 -7.09 13.47
C ALA A 44 6.21 -6.19 13.61
N VAL A 45 6.40 -4.94 14.06
CA VAL A 45 5.28 -3.99 14.20
C VAL A 45 4.69 -3.59 12.85
N VAL A 46 5.54 -3.35 11.84
CA VAL A 46 5.08 -3.02 10.49
C VAL A 46 4.37 -4.21 9.86
N ALA A 47 4.88 -5.43 10.02
CA ALA A 47 4.29 -6.65 9.50
C ALA A 47 2.90 -6.90 10.10
N ASP A 48 2.75 -6.80 11.42
CA ASP A 48 1.46 -6.93 12.11
C ASP A 48 0.46 -5.87 11.62
N ARG A 49 0.92 -4.63 11.42
CA ARG A 49 0.09 -3.56 10.86
C ARG A 49 -0.35 -3.88 9.43
N CYS A 50 0.55 -4.34 8.58
CA CYS A 50 0.23 -4.76 7.21
C CYS A 50 -0.80 -5.89 7.17
N VAL A 51 -0.69 -6.88 8.07
CA VAL A 51 -1.70 -7.95 8.21
C VAL A 51 -3.05 -7.38 8.61
N ALA A 52 -3.09 -6.47 9.59
CA ALA A 52 -4.34 -5.83 10.01
C ALA A 52 -4.98 -5.02 8.86
N LEU A 53 -4.18 -4.22 8.15
CA LEU A 53 -4.62 -3.42 7.00
C LEU A 53 -5.11 -4.30 5.84
N ALA A 54 -4.44 -5.42 5.56
CA ALA A 54 -4.86 -6.36 4.52
C ALA A 54 -6.24 -6.98 4.81
N ASN A 55 -6.60 -7.11 6.10
CA ASN A 55 -7.91 -7.57 6.52
C ASN A 55 -8.98 -6.47 6.51
N ASP A 56 -8.61 -5.19 6.53
CA ASP A 56 -9.52 -4.04 6.39
C ASP A 56 -9.66 -3.59 4.93
N ARG A 57 -10.47 -4.35 4.19
CA ARG A 57 -10.68 -4.11 2.75
C ARG A 57 -11.40 -2.80 2.45
N ASP A 58 -12.14 -2.25 3.41
CA ASP A 58 -12.91 -1.03 3.21
C ASP A 58 -12.02 0.20 3.36
N LEU A 59 -11.14 0.22 4.36
CA LEU A 59 -10.10 1.25 4.51
C LEU A 59 -9.18 1.28 3.29
N ILE A 60 -8.63 0.12 2.90
CA ILE A 60 -7.71 0.04 1.74
C ILE A 60 -8.40 0.51 0.47
N ARG A 61 -9.66 0.11 0.24
CA ARG A 61 -10.42 0.56 -0.93
C ARG A 61 -10.71 2.06 -0.87
N GLY A 62 -10.96 2.62 0.30
CA GLY A 62 -11.19 4.06 0.47
C GLY A 62 -9.98 4.92 0.10
N GLN A 63 -8.76 4.44 0.41
CA GLN A 63 -7.52 5.17 0.14
C GLN A 63 -6.95 4.92 -1.27
N ALA A 64 -6.91 3.65 -1.68
CA ALA A 64 -6.21 3.21 -2.89
C ALA A 64 -7.14 2.75 -4.03
N GLY A 65 -8.47 2.73 -3.80
CA GLY A 65 -9.47 2.26 -4.76
C GLY A 65 -9.89 3.32 -5.77
N PHE A 66 -8.93 3.90 -6.51
CA PHE A 66 -9.20 4.95 -7.49
C PHE A 66 -10.25 4.52 -8.52
N HIS A 67 -11.25 5.37 -8.77
CA HIS A 67 -12.34 5.07 -9.71
C HIS A 67 -11.86 4.89 -11.16
N TRP A 68 -10.71 5.46 -11.51
CA TRP A 68 -10.07 5.35 -12.82
C TRP A 68 -9.09 4.18 -12.92
N TRP A 69 -8.87 3.42 -11.83
CA TRP A 69 -7.95 2.28 -11.85
C TRP A 69 -8.43 1.22 -12.86
N PRO A 70 -7.52 0.56 -13.61
CA PRO A 70 -7.91 -0.44 -14.58
C PRO A 70 -8.76 -1.55 -13.95
N LYS A 71 -9.88 -1.87 -14.60
CA LYS A 71 -10.72 -2.99 -14.18
C LYS A 71 -9.93 -4.30 -14.30
N ARG A 72 -10.16 -5.22 -13.36
CA ARG A 72 -9.63 -6.58 -13.47
C ARG A 72 -10.19 -7.22 -14.75
N THR A 73 -9.31 -7.58 -15.65
CA THR A 73 -9.64 -8.41 -16.82
C THR A 73 -9.15 -9.81 -16.53
N ASN A 74 -9.96 -10.84 -16.81
CA ASN A 74 -9.43 -12.20 -16.81
C ASN A 74 -8.32 -12.30 -17.86
N PRO A 75 -7.23 -13.02 -17.58
CA PRO A 75 -6.27 -13.36 -18.62
C PRO A 75 -7.02 -14.10 -19.74
N ILE A 76 -6.71 -13.71 -20.98
CA ILE A 76 -7.18 -14.39 -22.20
C ILE A 76 -6.44 -15.71 -22.30
#